data_AF-A0A0D6A2B6-F1
#
_entry.id   AF-A0A0D6A2B6-F1
#
_cell.length_a   1.000
_cell.length_b   1.000
_cell.length_c   1.000
_cell.angle_alpha   90.00
_cell.angle_beta   90.00
_cell.angle_gamma   90.00
#
_symmetry.space_group_name_H-M   'P 1'
#
loop_
_entity.id
_entity.type
_entity.pdbx_description
1 polymer ?
#
loop_
_entity_poly.entity_id
_entity_poly.type
_entity_poly.pdbx_seq_one_letter_code
_entity_poly.pdbx_strand_id
1 'polypeptide(L)' 'MKTTQINNDDFLDFDEDILENFVSKNYSAKELIFKFKQMRKSIPTAFDKLSKNAEKQPVMNKKELEKEIGL' A
#
# COMPACT_ATOMS: atom_id res chain seq x y z
N MET A 1 -10.64 27.49 -1.78
CA MET A 1 -10.10 26.28 -1.14
C MET A 1 -8.73 26.01 -1.75
N LYS A 2 -7.66 26.07 -0.95
CA LYS A 2 -6.32 25.65 -1.42
C LYS A 2 -6.28 24.13 -1.34
N THR A 3 -6.20 23.46 -2.48
CA THR A 3 -5.84 22.04 -2.53
C THR A 3 -4.37 21.96 -2.15
N THR A 4 -4.11 21.57 -0.91
CA THR A 4 -2.77 21.16 -0.49
C THR A 4 -2.39 19.99 -1.38
N GLN A 5 -1.49 20.20 -2.33
CA GLN A 5 -0.84 19.11 -3.04
C GLN A 5 -0.09 18.31 -1.98
N ILE A 6 -0.67 17.19 -1.55
CA ILE A 6 0.09 16.17 -0.85
C ILE A 6 1.09 15.67 -1.90
N ASN A 7 2.37 15.97 -1.71
CA ASN A 7 3.42 15.34 -2.51
C ASN A 7 3.24 13.83 -2.33
N ASN A 8 2.76 13.14 -3.36
CA ASN A 8 2.47 11.71 -3.35
C ASN A 8 3.70 10.83 -3.09
N ASP A 9 4.90 11.42 -3.08
CA ASP A 9 6.15 10.67 -3.00
C ASP A 9 6.41 10.08 -1.60
N ASP A 10 5.97 10.73 -0.52
CA ASP A 10 6.23 10.24 0.85
C ASP A 10 5.11 9.32 1.39
N PHE A 11 3.89 9.40 0.86
CA PHE A 11 2.77 8.58 1.32
C PHE A 11 2.94 7.09 0.98
N LEU A 12 3.74 6.80 -0.05
CA LEU A 12 3.98 5.45 -0.57
C LEU A 12 5.45 5.00 -0.41
N ASP A 13 6.23 5.68 0.43
CA ASP A 13 7.61 5.28 0.69
C ASP A 13 7.66 4.14 1.71
N PHE A 14 7.48 2.93 1.19
CA PHE A 14 7.63 1.68 1.94
C PHE A 14 9.02 1.08 1.77
N ASP A 15 9.99 1.84 1.22
CA ASP A 15 11.28 1.27 0.83
C ASP A 15 12.03 0.72 2.08
N GLU A 16 11.96 1.41 3.23
CA GLU A 16 12.56 0.96 4.49
C GLU A 16 11.88 -0.31 5.05
N ASP A 17 10.55 -0.33 5.14
CA ASP A 17 9.78 -1.49 5.61
C ASP A 17 10.03 -2.75 4.76
N ILE A 18 10.14 -2.59 3.44
CA ILE A 18 10.43 -3.67 2.51
C ILE A 18 11.86 -4.20 2.73
N LEU A 19 12.82 -3.30 2.94
CA LEU A 19 14.21 -3.67 3.17
C LEU A 19 14.38 -4.40 4.51
N GLU A 20 13.77 -3.92 5.60
CA GLU A 20 13.77 -4.59 6.90
C GLU A 20 13.18 -6.01 6.81
N ASN A 21 12.10 -6.19 6.05
CA ASN A 21 11.49 -7.50 5.81
C ASN A 21 12.44 -8.48 5.09
N PHE A 22 13.28 -7.97 4.18
CA PHE A 22 14.23 -8.81 3.45
C PHE A 22 15.52 -9.08 4.24
N VAL A 23 15.99 -8.12 5.04
CA VAL A 23 17.14 -8.31 5.94
C VAL A 23 16.81 -9.36 7.00
N SER A 24 15.62 -9.31 7.61
CA SER A 24 15.18 -10.31 8.60
C SER A 24 15.08 -11.74 8.07
N LYS A 25 15.02 -11.91 6.73
CA LYS A 25 14.99 -13.22 6.05
C LYS A 25 16.38 -13.74 5.66
N ASN A 26 17.45 -13.06 6.07
CA ASN A 26 18.85 -13.43 5.77
C ASN A 26 19.12 -13.63 4.26
N TYR A 27 18.48 -12.85 3.40
CA TYR A 27 18.78 -12.90 1.96
C TYR A 27 20.18 -12.36 1.66
N SER A 28 20.84 -12.94 0.66
CA SER A 28 22.09 -12.35 0.16
C SER A 28 21.81 -10.98 -0.46
N ALA A 29 22.82 -10.10 -0.49
CA ALA A 29 22.68 -8.76 -1.04
C ALA A 29 22.12 -8.74 -2.48
N LYS A 30 22.50 -9.72 -3.32
CA LYS A 30 21.99 -9.85 -4.70
C LYS A 30 20.51 -10.24 -4.74
N GLU A 31 20.10 -11.18 -3.89
CA GLU A 31 18.69 -11.61 -3.79
C GLU A 31 17.81 -10.50 -3.23
N LEU A 32 18.32 -9.76 -2.24
CA LEU A 32 17.61 -8.65 -1.61
C LEU A 32 17.33 -7.53 -2.62
N ILE A 33 18.34 -7.12 -3.40
CA ILE A 33 18.17 -6.13 -4.48
C ILE A 33 17.15 -6.60 -5.51
N PHE A 34 17.21 -7.88 -5.90
CA PHE A 34 16.27 -8.44 -6.87
C PHE A 34 14.84 -8.42 -6.36
N LYS A 35 14.60 -8.89 -5.13
CA LYS A 35 13.25 -8.93 -4.52
C LYS A 35 12.68 -7.54 -4.27
N PHE A 36 13.51 -6.61 -3.80
CA PHE A 36 13.14 -5.20 -3.63
C PHE A 36 12.65 -4.57 -4.93
N LYS A 37 13.40 -4.74 -6.03
CA LYS A 37 13.00 -4.22 -7.35
C LYS A 37 11.67 -4.82 -7.85
N GLN A 38 11.42 -6.10 -7.58
CA GLN A 38 10.15 -6.73 -7.97
C GLN A 38 8.98 -6.19 -7.14
N MET A 39 9.16 -6.09 -5.83
CA MET A 39 8.12 -5.63 -4.92
C MET A 39 7.77 -4.16 -5.19
N ARG A 40 8.77 -3.28 -5.29
CA ARG A 40 8.57 -1.85 -5.59
C ARG A 40 7.83 -1.62 -6.93
N LYS A 41 8.10 -2.43 -7.95
CA LYS A 41 7.38 -2.36 -9.23
C LYS A 41 5.90 -2.76 -9.12
N SER A 42 5.56 -3.65 -8.19
CA SER A 42 4.19 -4.13 -8.02
C SER A 42 3.29 -3.17 -7.22
N ILE A 43 3.89 -2.27 -6.43
CA ILE A 43 3.17 -1.36 -5.52
C ILE A 43 2.19 -0.43 -6.27
N PRO A 44 2.58 0.32 -7.31
CA PRO A 44 1.65 1.20 -8.02
C PRO A 44 0.44 0.44 -8.58
N THR A 45 0.67 -0.72 -9.18
CA THR A 45 -0.41 -1.57 -9.72
C THR A 45 -1.32 -2.14 -8.62
N ALA A 46 -0.77 -2.44 -7.43
CA ALA A 46 -1.57 -2.88 -6.30
C ALA A 46 -2.49 -1.75 -5.79
N PHE A 47 -1.98 -0.52 -5.70
CA PHE A 47 -2.78 0.65 -5.35
C PHE A 47 -3.85 0.99 -6.39
N ASP A 48 -3.55 0.89 -7.69
CA ASP A 48 -4.54 1.05 -8.74
C ASP A 48 -5.68 0.02 -8.62
N LYS A 49 -5.33 -1.23 -8.32
CA LYS A 49 -6.32 -2.30 -8.11
C LYS A 49 -7.15 -2.05 -6.85
N LEU A 50 -6.52 -1.64 -5.76
CA LEU A 50 -7.19 -1.31 -4.50
C LEU A 50 -8.20 -0.18 -4.71
N SER A 51 -7.78 0.89 -5.40
CA SER A 51 -8.63 2.05 -5.70
C SER A 51 -9.84 1.65 -6.55
N LYS A 52 -9.62 0.89 -7.63
CA LYS A 52 -10.71 0.38 -8.50
C LYS A 52 -11.67 -0.55 -7.75
N ASN A 53 -11.19 -1.28 -6.76
CA ASN A 53 -12.04 -2.14 -5.94
C ASN A 53 -12.82 -1.32 -4.92
N ALA A 54 -12.23 -0.28 -4.33
CA ALA A 54 -12.92 0.63 -3.43
C ALA A 54 -14.07 1.38 -4.14
N GLU A 55 -13.87 1.81 -5.39
CA GLU A 55 -14.92 2.42 -6.21
C GLU A 55 -16.10 1.48 -6.52
N LYS A 56 -15.86 0.16 -6.51
CA LYS A 56 -16.90 -0.85 -6.76
C LYS A 56 -17.63 -1.29 -5.51
N GLN A 57 -17.13 -0.94 -4.33
CA GLN A 57 -17.80 -1.25 -3.07
C GLN A 57 -18.98 -0.28 -2.88
N PRO A 58 -20.13 -0.76 -2.40
CA PRO A 58 -21.22 0.14 -2.03
C PRO A 58 -20.70 1.12 -0.97
N VAL A 59 -20.90 2.42 -1.20
CA VAL A 59 -20.53 3.46 -0.23
C VAL A 59 -21.44 3.29 0.98
N MET A 60 -20.88 2.65 2.00
CA MET A 60 -21.56 2.40 3.26
C MET A 60 -21.28 3.55 4.23
N ASN A 61 -22.31 4.05 4.90
CA ASN A 61 -22.11 5.06 5.94
C ASN A 61 -21.61 4.40 7.25
N LYS A 62 -21.03 5.21 8.14
CA LYS A 62 -20.44 4.73 9.41
C LYS A 62 -21.39 3.81 10.21
N LYS A 63 -22.68 4.15 10.26
CA LYS A 63 -23.70 3.42 11.02
C LYS A 63 -24.04 2.06 10.40
N GLU A 64 -23.97 1.96 9.08
CA GLU A 64 -24.14 0.71 8.36
C GLU A 64 -22.92 -0.21 8.54
N LEU A 65 -21.71 0.36 8.56
CA LEU A 65 -20.46 -0.39 8.80
C LEU A 65 -20.44 -0.98 10.21
N GLU A 66 -20.74 -0.17 11.23
CA GLU A 66 -20.83 -0.60 12.64
C GLU A 66 -21.74 -1.82 12.79
N LYS A 67 -22.92 -1.78 12.14
CA LYS A 67 -23.86 -2.90 12.13
C LYS A 67 -23.31 -4.15 11.43
N GLU A 68 -22.55 -4.00 10.35
CA GLU A 68 -22.00 -5.12 9.58
C GLU A 68 -20.85 -5.83 10.30
N ILE A 69 -19.99 -5.08 11.01
CA ILE A 69 -18.84 -5.63 11.76
C ILE A 69 -19.16 -5.95 13.23
N GLY A 70 -20.41 -5.73 13.67
CA GLY A 70 -20.88 -6.08 15.02
C GLY A 70 -20.42 -5.14 16.13
N LEU A 71 -20.24 -3.85 15.82
CA LEU A 71 -19.94 -2.77 16.76
C LEU A 71 -21.18 -1.93 17.12
#